data_AF-J2K3Q5-F1
#
_entry.id   AF-J2K3Q5-F1
#
_cell.length_a   1.000
_cell.length_b   1.000
_cell.length_c   1.000
_cell.angle_alpha   90.00
_cell.angle_beta   90.00
_cell.angle_gamma   90.00
#
_symmetry.space_group_name_H-M   'P 1'
#
loop_
_entity.id
_entity.type
_entity.pdbx_description
1 polymer ?
#
loop_
_entity_poly.entity_id
_entity_poly.type
_entity_poly.pdbx_seq_one_letter_code
_entity_poly.pdbx_strand_id
1 'polypeptide(L)'
;MTEPEIYASEVRYEVDREGKVPAGQALFVSEEPGLIVATFRPGEASETLCEQLNVVSRHIFRNGLWATRWGADESTEPSEHTLLKVRFEILPADAFPEVLVCLPRDRPGEFVWFIRDPHMSQQACDECNAYLEKSIRAGLWVQRWHRGEGETERFFFPDELEDP
;
A
#
# COMPACT_ATOMS: atom_id res chain seq x y z
N MET A 1 -26.42 7.00 -13.22
CA MET A 1 -25.21 6.65 -12.46
C MET A 1 -24.28 5.98 -13.45
N THR A 2 -23.10 6.56 -13.65
CA THR A 2 -22.07 6.00 -14.53
C THR A 2 -21.44 4.83 -13.78
N GLU A 3 -21.21 3.70 -14.45
CA GLU A 3 -20.53 2.56 -13.83
C GLU A 3 -19.11 2.99 -13.42
N PRO A 4 -18.62 2.59 -12.23
CA PRO A 4 -17.28 2.92 -11.80
C PRO A 4 -16.26 2.22 -12.71
N GLU A 5 -15.41 3.00 -13.34
CA GLU A 5 -14.37 2.48 -14.22
C GLU A 5 -13.22 1.90 -13.39
N ILE A 6 -12.78 0.71 -13.78
CA ILE A 6 -11.68 0.02 -13.10
C ILE A 6 -10.41 0.27 -13.88
N TYR A 7 -9.55 1.10 -13.31
CA TYR A 7 -8.24 1.40 -13.88
C TYR A 7 -7.17 0.53 -13.23
N ALA A 8 -6.16 0.16 -14.01
CA ALA A 8 -4.87 -0.21 -13.44
C ALA A 8 -4.29 1.05 -12.80
N SER A 9 -4.14 1.03 -11.49
CA SER A 9 -3.51 2.14 -10.78
C SER A 9 -2.08 1.79 -10.45
N GLU A 10 -1.20 2.76 -10.65
CA GLU A 10 0.14 2.75 -10.06
C GLU A 10 0.05 3.39 -8.68
N VAL A 11 0.76 2.82 -7.70
CA VAL A 11 1.02 3.49 -6.42
C VAL A 11 2.50 3.75 -6.32
N ARG A 12 2.86 5.00 -6.05
CA ARG A 12 4.24 5.45 -5.87
C ARG A 12 4.45 6.02 -4.48
N TYR A 13 5.59 5.70 -3.90
CA TYR A 13 6.07 6.21 -2.62
C TYR A 13 7.35 7.01 -2.85
N GLU A 14 7.45 8.18 -2.25
CA GLU A 14 8.62 9.05 -2.37
C GLU A 14 8.86 9.85 -1.09
N VAL A 15 10.10 10.29 -0.88
CA VAL A 15 10.43 11.27 0.16
C VAL A 15 10.34 12.67 -0.44
N ASP A 16 9.69 13.57 0.27
CA ASP A 16 9.48 14.95 -0.13
C ASP A 16 10.79 15.72 -0.22
N ARG A 17 11.11 16.18 -1.43
CA ARG A 17 12.28 17.02 -1.70
C ARG A 17 11.89 18.46 -2.07
N GLU A 18 10.61 18.73 -2.25
CA GLU A 18 10.09 19.99 -2.78
C GLU A 18 9.25 20.76 -1.74
N GLY A 19 9.05 20.20 -0.55
CA GLY A 19 8.24 20.79 0.51
C GLY A 19 6.74 20.69 0.24
N LYS A 20 6.31 19.62 -0.43
CA LYS A 20 4.89 19.31 -0.70
C LYS A 20 4.12 18.94 0.56
N VAL A 21 4.78 18.30 1.53
CA VAL A 21 4.11 17.79 2.73
C VAL A 21 3.78 18.95 3.67
N PRO A 22 2.50 19.20 3.98
CA PRO A 22 2.09 20.30 4.85
C PRO A 22 2.75 20.23 6.23
N ALA A 23 3.01 21.39 6.83
CA ALA A 23 3.55 21.47 8.18
C ALA A 23 2.66 20.71 9.18
N GLY A 24 3.27 19.91 10.06
CA GLY A 24 2.58 19.05 11.02
C GLY A 24 2.18 17.66 10.52
N GLN A 25 2.18 17.40 9.20
CA GLN A 25 1.85 16.07 8.63
C GLN A 25 3.09 15.25 8.28
N ALA A 26 3.06 13.93 8.44
CA ALA A 26 4.14 13.05 8.00
C ALA A 26 3.99 12.60 6.55
N LEU A 27 2.76 12.58 6.05
CA LEU A 27 2.37 12.06 4.74
C LEU A 27 1.49 13.07 4.00
N PHE A 28 1.74 13.23 2.71
CA PHE A 28 0.82 13.82 1.76
C PHE A 28 0.48 12.78 0.68
N VAL A 29 -0.82 12.58 0.42
CA VAL A 29 -1.28 11.68 -0.65
C VAL A 29 -1.96 12.50 -1.73
N SER A 30 -1.47 12.39 -2.96
CA SER A 30 -2.13 12.91 -4.16
C SER A 30 -2.71 11.77 -4.99
N GLU A 31 -3.92 11.97 -5.49
CA GLU A 31 -4.64 11.01 -6.32
C GLU A 31 -4.94 11.65 -7.68
N GLU A 32 -4.48 11.01 -8.75
CA GLU A 32 -4.82 11.33 -10.13
C GLU A 32 -5.36 10.05 -10.81
N PRO A 33 -6.18 10.15 -11.87
CA PRO A 33 -6.68 8.95 -12.55
C PRO A 33 -5.55 7.99 -12.96
N GLY A 34 -5.52 6.82 -12.33
CA GLY A 34 -4.51 5.78 -12.57
C GLY A 34 -3.18 5.93 -11.80
N LEU A 35 -3.04 6.93 -10.94
CA LEU A 35 -1.83 7.14 -10.13
C LEU A 35 -2.16 7.67 -8.73
N ILE A 36 -1.63 7.00 -7.72
CA ILE A 36 -1.64 7.48 -6.34
C ILE A 36 -0.19 7.68 -5.91
N VAL A 37 0.14 8.86 -5.39
CA VAL A 37 1.48 9.17 -4.88
C VAL A 37 1.39 9.47 -3.40
N ALA A 38 2.10 8.67 -2.60
CA ALA A 38 2.32 8.87 -1.17
C ALA A 38 3.70 9.51 -0.96
N THR A 39 3.71 10.79 -0.61
CA THR A 39 4.91 11.58 -0.39
C THR A 39 5.14 11.76 1.11
N PHE A 40 6.25 11.25 1.63
CA PHE A 40 6.61 11.33 3.05
C PHE A 40 7.52 12.52 3.34
N ARG A 41 7.33 13.22 4.47
CA ARG A 41 8.28 14.24 4.91
C ARG A 41 9.66 13.59 5.18
N PRO A 42 10.78 14.28 4.93
CA PRO A 42 12.11 13.77 5.27
C PRO A 42 12.22 13.33 6.73
N GLY A 43 12.70 12.12 6.94
CA GLY A 43 12.84 11.50 8.27
C GLY A 43 11.62 10.71 8.74
N GLU A 44 10.46 10.85 8.10
CA GLU A 44 9.25 10.10 8.45
C GLU A 44 9.18 8.73 7.77
N ALA A 45 9.82 8.59 6.60
CA ALA A 45 10.11 7.34 5.94
C ALA A 45 11.48 7.41 5.26
N SER A 46 12.20 6.28 5.20
CA SER A 46 13.49 6.23 4.52
C SER A 46 13.33 6.07 2.99
N GLU A 47 14.34 6.49 2.23
CA GLU A 47 14.36 6.29 0.77
C GLU A 47 14.32 4.80 0.41
N THR A 48 15.11 3.97 1.09
CA THR A 48 15.11 2.50 0.92
C THR A 48 13.73 1.87 1.12
N LEU A 49 12.93 2.38 2.06
CA LEU A 49 11.57 1.90 2.27
C LEU A 49 10.68 2.27 1.09
N CYS A 50 10.75 3.53 0.64
CA CYS A 50 9.99 3.97 -0.53
C CYS A 50 10.33 3.13 -1.77
N GLU A 51 11.61 2.81 -1.97
CA GLU A 51 12.07 1.93 -3.05
C GLU A 51 11.46 0.53 -2.95
N GLN A 52 11.54 -0.14 -1.79
CA GLN A 52 10.96 -1.48 -1.62
C GLN A 52 9.42 -1.48 -1.76
N LEU A 53 8.74 -0.49 -1.19
CA LEU A 53 7.29 -0.32 -1.36
C LEU A 53 6.93 -0.14 -2.85
N ASN A 54 7.71 0.64 -3.60
CA ASN A 54 7.51 0.82 -5.04
C ASN A 54 7.69 -0.48 -5.81
N VAL A 55 8.73 -1.28 -5.50
CA VAL A 55 8.94 -2.58 -6.14
C VAL A 55 7.75 -3.50 -5.90
N VAL A 56 7.32 -3.65 -4.64
CA VAL A 56 6.18 -4.51 -4.29
C VAL A 56 4.89 -4.00 -4.92
N SER A 57 4.58 -2.71 -4.80
CA SER A 57 3.34 -2.14 -5.37
C SER A 57 3.31 -2.29 -6.89
N ARG A 58 4.41 -2.03 -7.60
CA ARG A 58 4.48 -2.30 -9.05
C ARG A 58 4.16 -3.76 -9.37
N HIS A 59 4.70 -4.71 -8.61
CA HIS A 59 4.36 -6.12 -8.81
C HIS A 59 2.87 -6.37 -8.60
N ILE A 60 2.30 -5.88 -7.49
CA ILE A 60 0.89 -6.07 -7.13
C ILE A 60 -0.03 -5.57 -8.25
N PHE A 61 0.19 -4.35 -8.73
CA PHE A 61 -0.66 -3.75 -9.75
C PHE A 61 -0.41 -4.31 -11.16
N ARG A 62 0.86 -4.58 -11.52
CA ARG A 62 1.21 -5.14 -12.83
C ARG A 62 0.63 -6.53 -13.05
N ASN A 63 0.57 -7.35 -11.99
CA ASN A 63 -0.03 -8.68 -12.03
C ASN A 63 -1.54 -8.65 -11.78
N GLY A 64 -2.14 -7.46 -11.71
CA GLY A 64 -3.58 -7.28 -11.52
C GLY A 64 -4.10 -7.82 -10.19
N LEU A 65 -3.22 -8.03 -9.21
CA LEU A 65 -3.60 -8.57 -7.89
C LEU A 65 -4.53 -7.59 -7.19
N TRP A 66 -4.28 -6.29 -7.39
CA TRP A 66 -5.12 -5.20 -6.92
C TRP A 66 -5.59 -4.36 -8.10
N ALA A 67 -6.76 -3.75 -7.95
CA ALA A 67 -7.29 -2.76 -8.85
C ALA A 67 -8.00 -1.66 -8.06
N THR A 68 -8.04 -0.46 -8.63
CA THR A 68 -8.81 0.66 -8.11
C THR A 68 -10.15 0.78 -8.82
N ARG A 69 -11.21 0.97 -8.06
CA ARG A 69 -12.54 1.30 -8.56
C ARG A 69 -12.74 2.80 -8.47
N TRP A 70 -12.41 3.53 -9.54
CA TRP A 70 -12.54 4.98 -9.54
C TRP A 70 -14.01 5.40 -9.58
N GLY A 71 -14.35 6.40 -8.76
CA GLY A 71 -15.74 6.82 -8.56
C GLY A 71 -16.55 5.93 -7.61
N ALA A 72 -15.93 4.94 -6.96
CA ALA A 72 -16.54 4.28 -5.81
C ALA A 72 -16.66 5.26 -4.63
N ASP A 73 -17.72 5.06 -3.85
CA ASP A 73 -17.97 5.76 -2.60
C ASP A 73 -18.52 4.78 -1.55
N GLU A 74 -18.83 5.30 -0.35
CA GLU A 74 -19.37 4.49 0.75
C GLU A 74 -20.71 3.82 0.44
N SER A 75 -21.43 4.28 -0.61
CA SER A 75 -22.69 3.67 -1.05
C SER A 75 -22.49 2.54 -2.07
N THR A 76 -21.27 2.35 -2.54
CA THR A 76 -20.92 1.30 -3.50
C THR A 76 -20.95 -0.07 -2.84
N GLU A 77 -21.77 -0.99 -3.37
CA GLU A 77 -21.88 -2.34 -2.81
C GLU A 77 -20.51 -3.06 -2.81
N PRO A 78 -20.10 -3.65 -1.66
CA PRO A 78 -18.90 -4.47 -1.59
C PRO A 78 -19.02 -5.66 -2.54
N SER A 79 -17.97 -5.92 -3.30
CA SER A 79 -17.86 -7.16 -4.06
C SER A 79 -17.25 -8.27 -3.21
N GLU A 80 -17.41 -9.52 -3.63
CA GLU A 80 -16.70 -10.68 -3.05
C GLU A 80 -15.17 -10.55 -3.07
N HIS A 81 -14.66 -9.59 -3.83
CA HIS A 81 -13.25 -9.26 -4.02
C HIS A 81 -12.80 -8.00 -3.26
N THR A 82 -13.65 -7.40 -2.43
CA THR A 82 -13.32 -6.16 -1.72
C THR A 82 -12.27 -6.43 -0.63
N LEU A 83 -11.20 -5.62 -0.60
CA LEU A 83 -10.25 -5.61 0.52
C LEU A 83 -10.95 -5.06 1.74
N LEU A 84 -11.09 -5.88 2.78
CA LEU A 84 -11.77 -5.49 4.01
C LEU A 84 -10.82 -4.78 4.98
N LYS A 85 -9.50 -5.05 4.87
CA LYS A 85 -8.50 -4.49 5.76
C LYS A 85 -7.15 -4.34 5.06
N VAL A 86 -6.61 -3.12 5.06
CA VAL A 86 -5.23 -2.84 4.63
C VAL A 86 -4.61 -1.94 5.69
N ARG A 87 -3.38 -2.25 6.12
CA ARG A 87 -2.65 -1.39 7.06
C ARG A 87 -1.13 -1.51 6.91
N PHE A 88 -0.45 -0.53 7.48
CA PHE A 88 0.97 -0.54 7.81
C PHE A 88 1.13 -0.89 9.29
N GLU A 89 2.19 -1.62 9.61
CA GLU A 89 2.53 -1.98 10.99
C GLU A 89 4.05 -1.97 11.16
N ILE A 90 4.55 -1.20 12.13
CA ILE A 90 5.99 -1.13 12.41
C ILE A 90 6.37 -2.31 13.32
N LEU A 91 7.39 -3.05 12.91
CA LEU A 91 7.94 -4.18 13.64
C LEU A 91 9.42 -3.92 13.96
N PRO A 92 9.94 -4.49 15.06
CA PRO A 92 11.34 -4.31 15.44
C PRO A 92 12.30 -4.88 14.40
N ALA A 93 13.51 -4.33 14.35
CA ALA A 93 14.51 -4.65 13.32
C ALA A 93 14.90 -6.13 13.25
N ASP A 94 14.78 -6.88 14.35
CA ASP A 94 15.10 -8.30 14.47
C ASP A 94 14.00 -9.23 13.92
N ALA A 95 12.83 -8.68 13.58
CA ALA A 95 11.75 -9.41 12.91
C ALA A 95 11.94 -9.54 11.39
N PHE A 96 12.98 -8.93 10.81
CA PHE A 96 13.21 -8.87 9.37
C PHE A 96 14.49 -9.60 8.95
N PRO A 97 14.50 -10.19 7.74
CA PRO A 97 15.76 -10.48 7.05
C PRO A 97 16.62 -9.22 6.90
N GLU A 98 17.94 -9.37 6.94
CA GLU A 98 18.88 -8.25 7.05
C GLU A 98 18.73 -7.19 5.95
N VAL A 99 18.40 -7.60 4.73
CA VAL A 99 18.27 -6.72 3.55
C VAL A 99 16.90 -6.09 3.38
N LEU A 100 15.90 -6.56 4.12
CA LEU A 100 14.52 -6.13 3.93
C LEU A 100 14.13 -5.08 4.96
N VAL A 101 13.36 -4.09 4.50
CA VAL A 101 12.80 -3.02 5.32
C VAL A 101 11.28 -2.98 5.23
N CYS A 102 10.71 -3.76 4.32
CA CYS A 102 9.27 -3.94 4.13
C CYS A 102 8.95 -5.41 3.87
N LEU A 103 7.95 -5.95 4.56
CA LEU A 103 7.43 -7.30 4.41
C LEU A 103 5.92 -7.25 4.18
N PRO A 104 5.44 -7.33 2.94
CA PRO A 104 4.02 -7.49 2.66
C PRO A 104 3.55 -8.88 3.11
N ARG A 105 2.42 -8.92 3.81
CA ARG A 105 1.71 -10.15 4.18
C ARG A 105 0.27 -10.07 3.73
N ASP A 106 -0.14 -11.08 2.98
CA ASP A 106 -1.52 -11.22 2.51
C ASP A 106 -2.22 -12.38 3.22
N ARG A 107 -3.48 -12.15 3.56
CA ARG A 107 -4.42 -13.10 4.17
C ARG A 107 -5.81 -12.87 3.57
N PRO A 108 -6.72 -13.86 3.63
CA PRO A 108 -8.10 -13.66 3.18
C PRO A 108 -8.76 -12.42 3.82
N GLY A 109 -9.03 -11.40 3.01
CA GLY A 109 -9.66 -10.14 3.42
C GLY A 109 -8.75 -9.12 4.12
N GLU A 110 -7.44 -9.41 4.28
CA GLU A 110 -6.49 -8.57 5.00
C GLU A 110 -5.13 -8.51 4.30
N PHE A 111 -4.61 -7.30 4.12
CA PHE A 111 -3.24 -7.08 3.68
C PHE A 111 -2.48 -6.17 4.66
N VAL A 112 -1.27 -6.56 5.03
CA VAL A 112 -0.44 -5.80 5.97
C VAL A 112 0.94 -5.53 5.37
N TRP A 113 1.34 -4.26 5.37
CA TRP A 113 2.70 -3.83 5.12
C TRP A 113 3.47 -3.79 6.45
N PHE A 114 4.24 -4.82 6.76
CA PHE A 114 5.14 -4.72 7.91
C PHE A 114 6.36 -3.90 7.55
N ILE A 115 6.65 -2.88 8.34
CA ILE A 115 7.77 -1.97 8.13
C ILE A 115 8.80 -2.15 9.23
N ARG A 116 10.06 -2.23 8.84
CA ARG A 116 11.17 -2.42 9.77
C ARG A 116 11.50 -1.11 10.48
N ASP A 117 11.57 -1.12 11.80
CA ASP A 117 12.13 0.00 12.57
C ASP A 117 13.62 0.21 12.21
N PRO A 118 14.10 1.46 11.99
CA PRO A 118 13.40 2.75 12.10
C PRO A 118 12.99 3.35 10.75
N HIS A 119 12.70 2.54 9.73
CA HIS A 119 12.48 3.01 8.36
C HIS A 119 11.19 3.80 8.14
N MET A 120 10.27 3.79 9.10
CA MET A 120 9.07 4.61 9.11
C MET A 120 8.79 5.06 10.54
N SER A 121 8.41 6.32 10.72
CA SER A 121 7.97 6.82 12.01
C SER A 121 6.57 6.34 12.36
N GLN A 122 6.23 6.32 13.65
CA GLN A 122 4.87 6.01 14.08
C GLN A 122 3.84 6.98 13.48
N GLN A 123 4.18 8.26 13.35
CA GLN A 123 3.28 9.26 12.77
C GLN A 123 2.97 8.95 11.30
N ALA A 124 3.97 8.63 10.49
CA ALA A 124 3.77 8.23 9.10
C ALA A 124 2.91 6.96 8.99
N CYS A 125 3.16 5.97 9.85
CA CYS A 125 2.37 4.74 9.90
C CYS A 125 0.89 5.02 10.21
N ASP A 126 0.63 5.85 11.23
CA ASP A 126 -0.72 6.24 11.61
C ASP A 126 -1.45 7.02 10.50
N GLU A 127 -0.76 7.94 9.82
CA GLU A 127 -1.34 8.72 8.71
C GLU A 127 -1.60 7.85 7.47
N CYS A 128 -0.70 6.92 7.13
CA CYS A 128 -0.94 5.90 6.10
C CYS A 128 -2.18 5.07 6.42
N ASN A 129 -2.31 4.63 7.67
CA ASN A 129 -3.44 3.81 8.11
C ASN A 129 -4.77 4.58 8.08
N ALA A 130 -4.76 5.85 8.49
CA ALA A 130 -5.93 6.71 8.39
C ALA A 130 -6.38 6.90 6.92
N TYR A 131 -5.42 7.07 6.01
CA TYR A 131 -5.71 7.13 4.57
C TYR A 131 -6.31 5.81 4.05
N LEU A 132 -5.67 4.67 4.34
CA LEU A 132 -6.13 3.36 3.90
C LEU A 132 -7.54 3.02 4.42
N GLU A 133 -7.82 3.33 5.69
CA GLU A 133 -9.13 3.12 6.28
C GLU A 133 -10.21 3.89 5.52
N LYS A 134 -9.94 5.17 5.19
CA LYS A 134 -10.85 5.97 4.37
C LYS A 134 -11.04 5.36 2.98
N SER A 135 -9.96 4.94 2.31
CA SER A 135 -10.04 4.38 0.96
C SER A 135 -10.79 3.05 0.91
N ILE A 136 -10.64 2.20 1.93
CA ILE A 136 -11.37 0.94 2.06
C ILE A 136 -12.86 1.20 2.29
N ARG A 137 -13.20 2.12 3.21
CA ARG A 137 -14.61 2.49 3.47
C ARG A 137 -15.29 3.05 2.22
N ALA A 138 -14.56 3.79 1.39
CA ALA A 138 -15.04 4.28 0.11
C ALA A 138 -15.08 3.21 -1.01
N GLY A 139 -14.69 1.96 -0.73
CA GLY A 139 -14.71 0.88 -1.72
C GLY A 139 -13.72 1.07 -2.88
N LEU A 140 -12.69 1.91 -2.71
CA LEU A 140 -11.75 2.27 -3.79
C LEU A 140 -10.88 1.10 -4.22
N TRP A 141 -10.64 0.11 -3.35
CA TRP A 141 -9.71 -0.98 -3.61
C TRP A 141 -10.41 -2.34 -3.74
N VAL A 142 -10.06 -3.07 -4.80
CA VAL A 142 -10.54 -4.43 -5.06
C VAL A 142 -9.36 -5.36 -5.28
N GLN A 143 -9.39 -6.54 -4.66
CA GLN A 143 -8.39 -7.58 -4.74
C GLN A 143 -8.85 -8.66 -5.72
N ARG A 144 -8.15 -8.80 -6.84
CA ARG A 144 -8.51 -9.68 -7.95
C ARG A 144 -7.61 -10.91 -8.01
N TRP A 145 -7.76 -11.81 -7.05
CA TRP A 145 -7.09 -13.12 -7.13
C TRP A 145 -7.84 -14.07 -8.07
N HIS A 146 -7.12 -14.75 -8.96
CA HIS A 146 -7.63 -15.95 -9.62
C HIS A 146 -7.83 -17.03 -8.54
N ARG A 147 -9.10 -17.38 -8.30
CA ARG A 147 -9.50 -18.37 -7.30
C ARG A 147 -9.00 -19.76 -7.73
N GLY A 148 -7.83 -20.15 -7.22
CA GLY A 148 -7.26 -21.44 -7.52
C GLY A 148 -5.90 -21.66 -6.89
N GLU A 149 -5.80 -21.57 -5.56
CA GLU A 149 -4.83 -22.30 -4.73
C GLU A 149 -5.05 -21.92 -3.25
N GLY A 150 -4.97 -22.90 -2.35
CA GLY A 150 -5.50 -22.87 -0.99
C GLY A 150 -5.11 -21.68 -0.09
N GLU A 151 -5.99 -21.43 0.87
CA GLU A 151 -5.99 -20.50 2.01
C GLU A 151 -4.70 -20.55 2.86
N THR A 152 -3.56 -20.19 2.27
CA THR A 152 -2.28 -20.18 2.97
C THR A 152 -1.81 -18.75 3.11
N GLU A 153 -1.41 -18.39 4.32
CA GLU A 153 -0.65 -17.18 4.59
C GLU A 153 0.59 -17.14 3.70
N ARG A 154 0.74 -16.05 2.92
CA ARG A 154 1.88 -15.86 2.02
C ARG A 154 2.61 -14.58 2.39
N PHE A 155 3.91 -14.72 2.64
CA PHE A 155 4.82 -13.60 2.55
C PHE A 155 5.14 -13.39 1.09
N PHE A 156 5.05 -12.14 0.65
CA PHE A 156 5.25 -11.80 -0.74
C PHE A 156 6.63 -11.18 -0.92
N PHE A 157 7.48 -11.84 -1.71
CA PHE A 157 8.79 -11.34 -2.10
C PHE A 157 8.82 -11.27 -3.63
N PRO A 158 8.91 -10.09 -4.23
CA PRO A 158 9.28 -9.98 -5.63
C PRO A 158 10.69 -10.53 -5.82
N ASP A 159 10.93 -11.33 -6.85
CA ASP A 159 12.27 -11.81 -7.24
C ASP A 159 13.28 -10.64 -7.39
N GLU A 160 12.79 -9.43 -7.71
CA GLU A 160 13.55 -8.19 -7.81
C GLU A 160 14.12 -7.67 -6.47
N LEU A 161 13.71 -8.24 -5.33
CA LEU A 161 14.25 -7.93 -3.99
C LEU A 161 15.22 -9.01 -3.47
N GLU A 162 15.41 -10.11 -4.20
CA GLU A 162 16.24 -11.24 -3.74
C GLU A 162 17.70 -11.19 -4.23
N ASP A 163 18.05 -10.29 -5.16
CA ASP A 163 19.42 -10.15 -5.70
C ASP A 163 20.12 -8.91 -5.10
N PRO A 164 21.22 -9.06 -4.33
CA PRO A 164 21.96 -7.97 -3.68
C PRO A 164 22.86 -7.14 -4.61
#